data_AF-A0A2S5WGE2-F1
#
_entry.id   AF-A0A2S5WGE2-F1
#
_cell.length_a   1.000
_cell.length_b   1.000
_cell.length_c   1.000
_cell.angle_alpha   90.00
_cell.angle_beta   90.00
_cell.angle_gamma   90.00
#
_symmetry.space_group_name_H-M   'P 1'
#
loop_
_entity.id
_entity.type
_entity.pdbx_description
1 polymer ?
#
loop_
_entity_poly.entity_id
_entity_poly.type
_entity_poly.pdbx_seq_one_letter_code
_entity_poly.pdbx_strand_id
1 'polypeptide(L)'
;MPIFRVQGNPTNPNVPTVGFADNFNRSDGPLGFTPVGLKPYIQLDAVPTSPGVVRVVSNRAQATSVGGFVYQVLECYESNGTLTATAAVVGNRQGGLAVRAKDANNLIRLALRLSAAGPTYTLQLVSTTVAQANLATSSVTSNNGDTIAIVMDGPSIKVIVNGTEIMSASTPHFVNETKHGMSFAQTDVAIDNLAFAAA
;
A
#
# COMPACT_ATOMS: atom_id res chain seq x y z
N MET A 1 -7.26 32.87 35.45
CA MET A 1 -7.08 31.40 35.36
C MET A 1 -5.83 31.13 34.54
N PRO A 2 -4.82 30.42 35.03
CA PRO A 2 -3.65 30.10 34.23
C PRO A 2 -4.01 29.05 33.17
N ILE A 3 -3.65 29.32 31.91
CA ILE A 3 -3.78 28.40 30.79
C ILE A 3 -2.59 27.44 30.87
N PHE A 4 -2.83 26.20 31.28
CA PHE A 4 -1.86 25.12 31.14
C PHE A 4 -1.77 24.74 29.66
N ARG A 5 -0.71 25.21 28.97
CA ARG A 5 -0.30 24.61 27.71
C ARG A 5 0.50 23.35 28.05
N VAL A 6 -0.13 22.18 27.91
CA VAL A 6 0.59 20.92 27.86
C VAL A 6 1.33 20.91 26.51
N GLN A 7 2.58 21.37 26.50
CA GLN A 7 3.51 21.00 25.45
C GLN A 7 3.76 19.50 25.61
N GLY A 8 3.07 18.68 24.82
CA GLY A 8 3.36 17.26 24.72
C GLY A 8 4.83 17.12 24.36
N ASN A 9 5.60 16.43 25.21
CA ASN A 9 7.00 16.15 24.95
C ASN A 9 7.08 15.29 23.67
N PRO A 10 7.64 15.78 22.54
CA PRO A 10 7.66 15.06 21.27
C PRO A 10 8.59 13.83 21.30
N THR A 11 9.22 13.54 22.44
CA THR A 11 10.23 12.49 22.58
C THR A 11 9.81 11.39 23.56
N ASN A 12 8.52 11.11 23.79
CA ASN A 12 8.17 9.85 24.45
C ASN A 12 8.32 8.71 23.42
N PRO A 13 9.38 7.89 23.47
CA PRO A 13 9.63 6.84 22.48
C PRO A 13 8.55 5.73 22.52
N ASN A 14 7.62 5.79 23.48
CA ASN A 14 6.59 4.79 23.69
C ASN A 14 5.24 5.13 23.05
N VAL A 15 5.09 6.30 22.42
CA VAL A 15 3.84 6.60 21.68
C VAL A 15 4.02 6.13 20.24
N PRO A 16 3.22 5.17 19.77
CA PRO A 16 3.32 4.73 18.39
C PRO A 16 2.98 5.87 17.43
N THR A 17 3.85 6.14 16.47
CA THR A 17 3.58 7.12 15.40
C THR A 17 2.46 6.59 14.51
N VAL A 18 1.40 7.37 14.33
CA VAL A 18 0.31 7.06 13.40
C VAL A 18 0.75 7.42 11.97
N GLY A 19 0.53 6.49 11.04
CA GLY A 19 0.93 6.63 9.64
C GLY A 19 2.42 6.64 9.35
N PHE A 20 2.78 6.94 8.10
CA PHE A 20 4.18 6.85 7.62
C PHE A 20 4.38 7.60 6.31
N ALA A 21 5.65 7.83 5.95
CA ALA A 21 6.05 8.26 4.61
C ALA A 21 7.43 7.68 4.25
N ASP A 22 7.59 7.28 2.99
CA ASP A 22 8.84 6.83 2.41
C ASP A 22 8.91 7.21 0.92
N ASN A 23 9.92 8.00 0.56
CA ASN A 23 10.21 8.38 -0.83
C ASN A 23 11.35 7.54 -1.44
N PHE A 24 11.83 6.52 -0.71
CA PHE A 24 12.89 5.60 -1.11
C PHE A 24 14.18 6.27 -1.61
N ASN A 25 14.40 7.56 -1.34
CA ASN A 25 15.57 8.32 -1.79
C ASN A 25 16.80 7.98 -0.94
N ARG A 26 17.28 6.74 -1.11
CA ARG A 26 18.41 6.14 -0.41
C ARG A 26 19.09 5.11 -1.32
N SER A 27 20.31 4.70 -0.95
CA SER A 27 21.10 3.73 -1.72
C SER A 27 20.37 2.40 -1.92
N ASP A 28 20.60 1.77 -3.08
CA ASP A 28 20.07 0.46 -3.41
C ASP A 28 20.38 -0.56 -2.30
N GLY A 29 19.38 -1.35 -1.92
CA GLY A 29 19.50 -2.24 -0.76
C GLY A 29 18.16 -2.72 -0.19
N PRO A 30 18.17 -3.35 1.00
CA PRO A 30 16.95 -3.74 1.69
C PRO A 30 16.03 -2.53 1.97
N LEU A 31 14.71 -2.74 2.02
CA LEU A 31 13.78 -1.67 2.40
C LEU A 31 14.05 -1.14 3.81
N GLY A 32 14.32 -2.04 4.77
CA GLY A 32 14.65 -1.69 6.16
C GLY A 32 13.49 -0.99 6.87
N PHE A 33 13.69 0.30 7.17
CA PHE A 33 12.74 1.13 7.91
C PHE A 33 12.37 2.37 7.08
N THR A 34 11.18 2.92 7.33
CA THR A 34 10.80 4.23 6.79
C THR A 34 11.70 5.32 7.37
N PRO A 35 12.07 6.35 6.58
CA PRO A 35 12.87 7.47 7.08
C PRO A 35 12.09 8.32 8.10
N VAL A 36 10.76 8.36 7.96
CA VAL A 36 9.85 9.03 8.89
C VAL A 36 9.22 7.99 9.81
N GLY A 37 9.40 8.17 11.13
CA GLY A 37 8.78 7.29 12.15
C GLY A 37 9.49 5.94 12.36
N LEU A 38 10.55 5.64 11.61
CA LEU A 38 11.38 4.44 11.75
C LEU A 38 10.56 3.14 11.84
N LYS A 39 9.54 3.00 10.99
CA LYS A 39 8.68 1.81 11.00
C LYS A 39 9.29 0.72 10.12
N PRO A 40 9.42 -0.53 10.61
CA PRO A 40 9.91 -1.63 9.79
C PRO A 40 8.87 -2.04 8.76
N TYR A 41 9.33 -2.38 7.56
CA TYR A 41 8.49 -3.07 6.59
C TYR A 41 8.21 -4.50 7.06
N ILE A 42 6.95 -4.89 7.04
CA ILE A 42 6.47 -6.24 7.32
C ILE A 42 6.22 -6.92 5.98
N GLN A 43 7.00 -7.96 5.71
CA GLN A 43 6.79 -8.80 4.54
C GLN A 43 5.66 -9.80 4.80
N LEU A 44 4.67 -9.83 3.91
CA LEU A 44 3.65 -10.86 3.87
C LEU A 44 3.80 -11.62 2.54
N ASP A 45 4.04 -12.93 2.60
CA ASP A 45 4.18 -13.77 1.41
C ASP A 45 2.96 -14.68 1.25
N ALA A 46 2.33 -14.64 0.07
CA ALA A 46 1.23 -15.55 -0.24
C ALA A 46 1.72 -17.01 -0.41
N VAL A 47 2.99 -17.18 -0.78
CA VAL A 47 3.65 -18.48 -0.95
C VAL A 47 4.91 -18.51 -0.08
N PRO A 48 4.81 -18.95 1.20
CA PRO A 48 5.94 -18.89 2.14
C PRO A 48 7.16 -19.71 1.73
N THR A 49 6.98 -20.72 0.87
CA THR A 49 8.05 -21.60 0.39
C THR A 49 8.90 -20.98 -0.73
N SER A 50 8.48 -19.83 -1.28
CA SER A 50 9.23 -19.08 -2.29
C SER A 50 9.03 -17.58 -2.04
N PRO A 51 9.65 -17.04 -0.96
CA PRO A 51 9.41 -15.67 -0.56
C PRO A 51 9.88 -14.70 -1.63
N GLY A 52 9.10 -13.64 -1.84
CA GLY A 52 9.56 -12.52 -2.65
C GLY A 52 10.68 -11.75 -1.95
N VAL A 53 11.44 -10.98 -2.71
CA VAL A 53 12.42 -10.04 -2.16
C VAL A 53 12.11 -8.67 -2.73
N VAL A 54 11.87 -7.69 -1.86
CA VAL A 54 11.63 -6.29 -2.22
C VAL A 54 12.76 -5.43 -1.69
N ARG A 55 13.25 -4.51 -2.53
CA ARG A 55 14.43 -3.67 -2.27
C ARG A 55 14.19 -2.25 -2.72
N VAL A 56 15.02 -1.34 -2.23
CA VAL A 56 15.25 -0.06 -2.89
C VAL A 56 16.13 -0.32 -4.11
N VAL A 57 15.66 0.11 -5.28
CA VAL A 57 16.35 0.04 -6.56
C VAL A 57 16.14 1.36 -7.28
N SER A 58 17.22 2.11 -7.54
CA SER A 58 17.16 3.42 -8.22
C SER A 58 16.14 4.37 -7.59
N ASN A 59 16.23 4.51 -6.26
CA ASN A 59 15.35 5.34 -5.42
C ASN A 59 13.87 4.95 -5.43
N ARG A 60 13.54 3.67 -5.65
CA ARG A 60 12.16 3.16 -5.71
C ARG A 60 12.05 1.82 -5.00
N ALA A 61 10.89 1.50 -4.45
CA ALA A 61 10.61 0.15 -3.98
C ALA A 61 10.27 -0.76 -5.16
N GLN A 62 11.01 -1.85 -5.31
CA GLN A 62 10.85 -2.80 -6.41
C GLN A 62 11.10 -4.23 -5.92
N ALA A 63 10.31 -5.19 -6.40
CA ALA A 63 10.61 -6.59 -6.18
C ALA A 63 11.78 -7.02 -7.07
N THR A 64 12.79 -7.67 -6.49
CA THR A 64 13.91 -8.28 -7.24
C THR A 64 13.73 -9.79 -7.44
N SER A 65 12.82 -10.41 -6.70
CA SER A 65 12.35 -11.78 -6.93
C SER A 65 10.91 -11.93 -6.42
N VAL A 66 10.15 -12.81 -7.07
CA VAL A 66 8.77 -13.14 -6.67
C VAL A 66 8.51 -14.63 -6.88
N GLY A 67 8.01 -15.32 -5.86
CA GLY A 67 7.43 -16.67 -6.00
C GLY A 67 5.91 -16.68 -6.12
N GLY A 68 5.28 -15.51 -6.05
CA GLY A 68 3.85 -15.28 -5.99
C GLY A 68 3.59 -13.79 -5.71
N PHE A 69 2.53 -13.48 -4.97
CA PHE A 69 2.38 -12.13 -4.42
C PHE A 69 3.25 -11.96 -3.18
N VAL A 70 4.03 -10.88 -3.17
CA VAL A 70 4.72 -10.37 -1.99
C VAL A 70 4.15 -9.00 -1.65
N TYR A 71 3.89 -8.79 -0.37
CA TYR A 71 3.39 -7.54 0.16
C TYR A 71 4.40 -6.97 1.13
N GLN A 72 4.58 -5.65 1.09
CA GLN A 72 5.43 -4.90 2.02
C GLN A 72 4.54 -3.86 2.68
N VAL A 73 4.10 -4.15 3.90
CA VAL A 73 3.14 -3.33 4.64
C VAL A 73 3.75 -2.77 5.91
N LEU A 74 3.15 -1.72 6.45
CA LEU A 74 3.56 -1.10 7.71
C LEU A 74 2.36 -1.00 8.64
N GLU A 75 2.61 -1.21 9.93
CA GLU A 75 1.62 -0.96 10.97
C GLU A 75 1.39 0.55 11.12
N CYS A 76 0.19 1.01 10.76
CA CYS A 76 -0.17 2.43 10.74
C CYS A 76 -0.95 2.87 11.99
N TYR A 77 -1.43 1.90 12.78
CA TYR A 77 -2.31 2.08 13.95
C TYR A 77 -3.68 2.71 13.66
N GLU A 78 -4.00 2.97 12.39
CA GLU A 78 -5.30 3.48 11.95
C GLU A 78 -5.75 2.75 10.67
N SER A 79 -7.04 2.43 10.61
CA SER A 79 -7.65 1.70 9.48
C SER A 79 -8.34 2.62 8.46
N ASN A 80 -8.63 3.86 8.87
CA ASN A 80 -9.17 4.93 8.04
C ASN A 80 -8.10 5.98 7.75
N GLY A 81 -8.15 6.57 6.57
CA GLY A 81 -7.13 7.50 6.11
C GLY A 81 -6.90 7.42 4.62
N THR A 82 -5.82 8.01 4.16
CA THR A 82 -5.41 8.02 2.75
C THR A 82 -4.04 7.40 2.60
N LEU A 83 -3.96 6.31 1.84
CA LEU A 83 -2.69 5.76 1.35
C LEU A 83 -2.37 6.38 -0.02
N THR A 84 -1.25 7.06 -0.14
CA THR A 84 -0.76 7.63 -1.40
C THR A 84 0.50 6.94 -1.89
N ALA A 85 0.68 6.92 -3.21
CA ALA A 85 1.89 6.43 -3.86
C ALA A 85 2.04 6.99 -5.28
N THR A 86 3.22 6.87 -5.86
CA THR A 86 3.49 7.07 -7.29
C THR A 86 3.81 5.74 -7.95
N ALA A 87 3.14 5.42 -9.06
CA ALA A 87 3.53 4.28 -9.90
C ALA A 87 4.81 4.63 -10.66
N ALA A 88 5.94 4.03 -10.30
CA ALA A 88 7.24 4.39 -10.88
C ALA A 88 7.64 3.51 -12.08
N VAL A 89 7.07 2.30 -12.18
CA VAL A 89 7.06 1.46 -13.38
C VAL A 89 5.77 0.63 -13.37
N VAL A 90 5.03 0.63 -14.48
CA VAL A 90 3.89 -0.27 -14.70
C VAL A 90 4.37 -1.43 -15.55
N GLY A 91 4.61 -2.56 -14.91
CA GLY A 91 5.07 -3.78 -15.56
C GLY A 91 4.00 -4.50 -16.40
N ASN A 92 4.33 -5.72 -16.83
CA ASN A 92 3.45 -6.59 -17.60
C ASN A 92 2.40 -7.32 -16.77
N ARG A 93 2.49 -7.29 -15.44
CA ARG A 93 1.59 -8.02 -14.51
C ARG A 93 1.25 -7.24 -13.25
N GLN A 94 0.43 -7.87 -12.41
CA GLN A 94 -0.18 -7.32 -11.21
C GLN A 94 0.86 -6.81 -10.19
N GLY A 95 0.69 -5.57 -9.76
CA GLY A 95 1.38 -4.92 -8.65
C GLY A 95 0.68 -3.60 -8.34
N GLY A 96 0.97 -2.97 -7.21
CA GLY A 96 0.29 -1.75 -6.80
C GLY A 96 0.29 -1.61 -5.28
N LEU A 97 -0.89 -1.38 -4.71
CA LEU A 97 -1.03 -1.04 -3.29
C LEU A 97 -1.82 -2.10 -2.54
N ALA A 98 -1.52 -2.28 -1.26
CA ALA A 98 -2.24 -3.13 -0.33
C ALA A 98 -2.72 -2.28 0.83
N VAL A 99 -3.98 -2.44 1.21
CA VAL A 99 -4.60 -1.75 2.33
C VAL A 99 -5.36 -2.73 3.20
N ARG A 100 -5.49 -2.41 4.49
CA ARG A 100 -6.22 -3.22 5.46
C ARG A 100 -5.77 -4.68 5.47
N ALA A 101 -4.45 -4.85 5.46
CA ALA A 101 -3.84 -6.17 5.41
C ALA A 101 -3.81 -6.80 6.81
N LYS A 102 -4.45 -7.97 6.94
CA LYS A 102 -4.28 -8.85 8.10
C LYS A 102 -3.08 -9.77 7.89
N ASP A 103 -3.05 -10.42 6.73
CA ASP A 103 -2.01 -11.32 6.25
C ASP A 103 -2.02 -11.37 4.72
N ALA A 104 -1.13 -12.16 4.10
CA ALA A 104 -0.98 -12.22 2.64
C ALA A 104 -2.22 -12.74 1.88
N ASN A 105 -3.14 -13.43 2.57
CA ASN A 105 -4.35 -14.00 1.99
C ASN A 105 -5.63 -13.29 2.46
N ASN A 106 -5.51 -12.24 3.29
CA ASN A 106 -6.62 -11.51 3.89
C ASN A 106 -6.31 -10.01 3.86
N LEU A 107 -6.63 -9.35 2.75
CA LEU A 107 -6.36 -7.93 2.51
C LEU A 107 -7.22 -7.36 1.37
N ILE A 108 -7.12 -6.05 1.18
CA ILE A 108 -7.64 -5.37 -0.01
C ILE A 108 -6.44 -4.88 -0.82
N ARG A 109 -6.43 -5.10 -2.13
CA ARG A 109 -5.36 -4.62 -3.01
C ARG A 109 -5.87 -3.86 -4.21
N LEU A 110 -5.14 -2.83 -4.59
CA LEU A 110 -5.27 -2.17 -5.87
C LEU A 110 -4.21 -2.73 -6.80
N ALA A 111 -4.64 -3.47 -7.82
CA ALA A 111 -3.79 -3.94 -8.90
C ALA A 111 -3.79 -2.91 -10.04
N LEU A 112 -2.60 -2.52 -10.51
CA LEU A 112 -2.41 -1.56 -11.60
C LEU A 112 -2.64 -2.19 -12.99
N ARG A 113 -2.72 -3.51 -13.10
CA ARG A 113 -2.95 -4.22 -14.37
C ARG A 113 -3.48 -5.62 -14.13
N LEU A 114 -4.61 -5.98 -14.77
CA LEU A 114 -5.19 -7.34 -14.65
C LEU A 114 -5.18 -8.16 -15.95
N SER A 115 -5.22 -7.54 -17.14
CA SER A 115 -5.56 -8.27 -18.38
C SER A 115 -4.71 -7.93 -19.60
N ALA A 116 -4.82 -8.79 -20.62
CA ALA A 116 -4.29 -8.57 -21.96
C ALA A 116 -5.00 -7.42 -22.72
N ALA A 117 -6.14 -6.92 -22.23
CA ALA A 117 -6.92 -5.84 -22.84
C ALA A 117 -6.42 -4.42 -22.52
N GLY A 118 -5.42 -4.29 -21.62
CA GLY A 118 -4.79 -3.01 -21.29
C GLY A 118 -4.47 -2.87 -19.79
N PRO A 119 -3.59 -1.93 -19.43
CA PRO A 119 -3.20 -1.71 -18.04
C PRO A 119 -4.30 -0.91 -17.34
N THR A 120 -5.18 -1.56 -16.58
CA THR A 120 -6.26 -0.90 -15.82
C THR A 120 -6.12 -1.08 -14.32
N TYR A 121 -6.68 -0.15 -13.57
CA TYR A 121 -6.81 -0.27 -12.12
C TYR A 121 -7.93 -1.25 -11.75
N THR A 122 -7.67 -2.19 -10.84
CA THR A 122 -8.66 -3.10 -10.26
C THR A 122 -8.50 -3.16 -8.75
N LEU A 123 -9.58 -2.86 -8.02
CA LEU A 123 -9.65 -3.03 -6.57
C LEU A 123 -10.18 -4.43 -6.26
N GLN A 124 -9.43 -5.20 -5.47
CA GLN A 124 -9.72 -6.60 -5.21
C GLN A 124 -9.79 -6.89 -3.72
N LEU A 125 -10.75 -7.73 -3.33
CA LEU A 125 -10.80 -8.38 -2.03
C LEU A 125 -10.07 -9.72 -2.13
N VAL A 126 -9.00 -9.87 -1.35
CA VAL A 126 -8.27 -11.13 -1.19
C VAL A 126 -8.67 -11.70 0.17
N SER A 127 -9.29 -12.88 0.18
CA SER A 127 -9.73 -13.56 1.39
C SER A 127 -9.68 -15.07 1.20
N THR A 128 -9.40 -15.79 2.29
CA THR A 128 -9.57 -17.25 2.36
C THR A 128 -10.94 -17.65 2.88
N THR A 129 -11.68 -16.73 3.49
CA THR A 129 -12.98 -16.99 4.15
C THR A 129 -14.17 -16.61 3.28
N VAL A 130 -13.95 -15.75 2.29
CA VAL A 130 -14.95 -15.39 1.27
C VAL A 130 -14.34 -15.53 -0.12
N ALA A 131 -15.19 -15.69 -1.14
CA ALA A 131 -14.73 -15.75 -2.52
C ALA A 131 -13.95 -14.47 -2.87
N GLN A 132 -12.75 -14.63 -3.43
CA GLN A 132 -12.00 -13.50 -3.96
C GLN A 132 -12.83 -12.79 -5.03
N ALA A 133 -12.87 -11.47 -4.98
CA ALA A 133 -13.73 -10.67 -5.83
C ALA A 133 -13.06 -9.38 -6.27
N ASN A 134 -13.35 -8.96 -7.50
CA ASN A 134 -13.09 -7.59 -7.93
C ASN A 134 -14.20 -6.72 -7.33
N LEU A 135 -13.83 -5.82 -6.43
CA LEU A 135 -14.75 -4.86 -5.81
C LEU A 135 -15.11 -3.75 -6.80
N ALA A 136 -14.14 -3.30 -7.59
CA ALA A 136 -14.31 -2.32 -8.66
C ALA A 136 -13.19 -2.43 -9.70
N THR A 137 -13.48 -2.03 -10.93
CA THR A 137 -12.50 -1.92 -12.02
C THR A 137 -12.70 -0.58 -12.72
N SER A 138 -11.61 0.12 -13.04
CA SER A 138 -11.67 1.37 -13.81
C SER A 138 -11.42 1.10 -15.29
N SER A 139 -11.96 1.97 -16.15
CA SER A 139 -11.57 2.07 -17.55
C SER A 139 -10.31 2.92 -17.77
N VAL A 140 -9.79 3.58 -16.72
CA VAL A 140 -8.58 4.39 -16.79
C VAL A 140 -7.35 3.51 -16.95
N THR A 141 -6.55 3.85 -17.94
CA THR A 141 -5.24 3.25 -18.21
C THR A 141 -4.25 3.67 -17.13
N SER A 142 -3.56 2.73 -16.49
CA SER A 142 -2.45 3.01 -15.58
C SER A 142 -1.16 3.28 -16.34
N ASN A 143 -0.44 4.29 -15.90
CA ASN A 143 0.79 4.79 -16.52
C ASN A 143 1.89 4.96 -15.48
N ASN A 144 3.13 4.97 -15.97
CA ASN A 144 4.26 5.42 -15.18
C ASN A 144 4.08 6.92 -14.83
N GLY A 145 4.33 7.27 -13.58
CA GLY A 145 4.18 8.61 -13.03
C GLY A 145 2.83 8.87 -12.39
N ASP A 146 1.86 7.96 -12.51
CA ASP A 146 0.54 8.17 -11.93
C ASP A 146 0.62 8.32 -10.40
N THR A 147 0.03 9.41 -9.91
CA THR A 147 -0.17 9.64 -8.48
C THR A 147 -1.48 9.00 -8.05
N ILE A 148 -1.39 8.10 -7.08
CA ILE A 148 -2.51 7.24 -6.65
C ILE A 148 -2.82 7.58 -5.20
N ALA A 149 -4.09 7.72 -4.88
CA ALA A 149 -4.59 7.81 -3.52
C ALA A 149 -5.73 6.80 -3.31
N ILE A 150 -5.65 6.01 -2.25
CA ILE A 150 -6.73 5.16 -1.75
C ILE A 150 -7.25 5.78 -0.48
N VAL A 151 -8.48 6.31 -0.54
CA VAL A 151 -9.16 6.90 0.62
C VAL A 151 -10.05 5.84 1.26
N MET A 152 -9.89 5.63 2.55
CA MET A 152 -10.60 4.63 3.34
C MET A 152 -11.37 5.30 4.48
N ASP A 153 -12.68 5.06 4.54
CA ASP A 153 -13.57 5.58 5.56
C ASP A 153 -14.65 4.56 5.91
N GLY A 154 -14.49 3.88 7.05
CA GLY A 154 -15.33 2.76 7.44
C GLY A 154 -15.32 1.68 6.35
N PRO A 155 -16.45 1.18 5.85
CA PRO A 155 -16.46 0.22 4.75
C PRO A 155 -16.17 0.84 3.36
N SER A 156 -16.19 2.17 3.23
CA SER A 156 -16.03 2.85 1.94
C SER A 156 -14.56 2.94 1.52
N ILE A 157 -14.31 2.69 0.24
CA ILE A 157 -12.99 2.79 -0.38
C ILE A 157 -13.12 3.55 -1.70
N LYS A 158 -12.31 4.59 -1.87
CA LYS A 158 -12.22 5.36 -3.12
C LYS A 158 -10.80 5.32 -3.65
N VAL A 159 -10.67 5.26 -4.97
CA VAL A 159 -9.37 5.34 -5.64
C VAL A 159 -9.36 6.58 -6.52
N ILE A 160 -8.39 7.44 -6.25
CA ILE A 160 -8.16 8.70 -6.95
C ILE A 160 -6.82 8.58 -7.66
N VAL A 161 -6.79 8.91 -8.95
CA VAL A 161 -5.58 8.94 -9.77
C VAL A 161 -5.43 10.32 -10.38
N ASN A 162 -4.26 10.94 -10.18
CA ASN A 162 -3.96 12.30 -10.67
C ASN A 162 -5.05 13.32 -10.29
N GLY A 163 -5.56 13.22 -9.06
CA GLY A 163 -6.60 14.11 -8.52
C GLY A 163 -8.04 13.79 -8.96
N THR A 164 -8.27 12.76 -9.78
CA THR A 164 -9.60 12.37 -10.25
C THR A 164 -10.03 11.05 -9.64
N GLU A 165 -11.23 10.98 -9.05
CA GLU A 165 -11.80 9.69 -8.59
C GLU A 165 -12.08 8.80 -9.80
N ILE A 166 -11.46 7.62 -9.86
CA ILE A 166 -11.58 6.69 -10.99
C ILE A 166 -12.44 5.46 -10.68
N MET A 167 -12.66 5.17 -9.40
CA MET A 167 -13.55 4.12 -8.91
C MET A 167 -13.83 4.30 -7.41
N SER A 168 -14.94 3.71 -6.96
CA SER A 168 -15.28 3.55 -5.56
C SER A 168 -15.89 2.17 -5.32
N ALA A 169 -15.73 1.65 -4.11
CA ALA A 169 -16.38 0.42 -3.65
C ALA A 169 -16.74 0.51 -2.17
N SER A 170 -17.49 -0.47 -1.68
CA SER A 170 -17.77 -0.64 -0.26
C SER A 170 -17.62 -2.11 0.12
N THR A 171 -16.97 -2.38 1.25
CA THR A 171 -16.83 -3.73 1.80
C THR A 171 -16.71 -3.69 3.32
N PRO A 172 -17.45 -4.54 4.06
CA PRO A 172 -17.31 -4.63 5.51
C PRO A 172 -16.05 -5.42 5.93
N HIS A 173 -15.34 -6.04 4.99
CA HIS A 173 -14.18 -6.87 5.28
C HIS A 173 -12.96 -6.01 5.64
N PHE A 174 -12.25 -6.45 6.68
CA PHE A 174 -10.97 -5.87 7.13
C PHE A 174 -11.03 -4.39 7.56
N VAL A 175 -12.21 -3.85 7.87
CA VAL A 175 -12.41 -2.44 8.27
C VAL A 175 -11.58 -2.00 9.48
N ASN A 176 -11.12 -2.95 10.31
CA ASN A 176 -10.31 -2.69 11.50
C ASN A 176 -8.82 -3.01 11.30
N GLU A 177 -8.41 -3.48 10.12
CA GLU A 177 -7.01 -3.82 9.86
C GLU A 177 -6.22 -2.54 9.54
N THR A 178 -5.05 -2.42 10.17
CA THR A 178 -4.29 -1.16 10.24
C THR A 178 -2.97 -1.20 9.45
N LYS A 179 -2.72 -2.28 8.70
CA LYS A 179 -1.52 -2.42 7.88
C LYS A 179 -1.79 -2.04 6.44
N HIS A 180 -0.97 -1.13 5.91
CA HIS A 180 -1.07 -0.61 4.55
C HIS A 180 0.33 -0.58 3.91
N GLY A 181 0.39 -0.63 2.58
CA GLY A 181 1.65 -0.56 1.86
C GLY A 181 1.53 -1.02 0.41
N MET A 182 2.49 -1.84 -0.02
CA MET A 182 2.72 -2.17 -1.43
C MET A 182 2.44 -3.65 -1.71
N SER A 183 2.08 -3.94 -2.96
CA SER A 183 1.93 -5.30 -3.48
C SER A 183 2.71 -5.50 -4.77
N PHE A 184 3.39 -6.63 -4.89
CA PHE A 184 4.17 -6.99 -6.07
C PHE A 184 3.90 -8.44 -6.45
N ALA A 185 3.60 -8.69 -7.73
CA ALA A 185 3.52 -10.06 -8.27
C ALA A 185 4.65 -10.35 -9.26
N GLN A 186 5.44 -9.34 -9.63
CA GLN A 186 6.56 -9.40 -10.57
C GLN A 186 7.63 -8.37 -10.25
N THR A 187 8.78 -8.52 -10.90
CA THR A 187 9.97 -7.69 -10.67
C THR A 187 9.99 -6.41 -11.50
N ASP A 188 9.00 -6.19 -12.36
CA ASP A 188 8.92 -5.06 -13.28
C ASP A 188 7.98 -3.95 -12.79
N VAL A 189 7.36 -4.09 -11.62
CA VAL A 189 6.57 -3.05 -10.97
C VAL A 189 7.43 -2.36 -9.91
N ALA A 190 7.44 -1.03 -9.94
CA ALA A 190 8.09 -0.21 -8.93
C ALA A 190 7.15 0.86 -8.39
N ILE A 191 7.26 1.13 -7.09
CA ILE A 191 6.48 2.13 -6.36
C ILE A 191 7.44 3.19 -5.79
N ASP A 192 7.00 4.43 -5.81
CA ASP A 192 7.69 5.57 -5.23
C ASP A 192 6.75 6.42 -4.35
N ASN A 193 7.28 7.31 -3.52
CA ASN A 193 6.55 8.29 -2.70
C ASN A 193 5.35 7.71 -1.95
N LEU A 194 5.57 6.61 -1.21
CA LEU A 194 4.53 5.91 -0.46
C LEU A 194 4.27 6.64 0.87
N ALA A 195 3.03 6.99 1.17
CA ALA A 195 2.67 7.58 2.45
C ALA A 195 1.27 7.18 2.90
N PHE A 196 1.05 7.14 4.21
CA PHE A 196 -0.27 7.00 4.80
C PHE A 196 -0.52 8.13 5.80
N ALA A 197 -1.62 8.85 5.61
CA ALA A 197 -2.13 9.85 6.53
C ALA A 197 -3.47 9.36 7.11
N ALA A 198 -3.54 9.24 8.44
CA ALA A 198 -4.77 8.89 9.14
C ALA A 198 -5.82 10.02 9.04
N ALA A 199 -7.09 9.65 9.13
CA ALA A 199 -8.25 10.56 9.12
C ALA A 199 -8.85 10.72 10.52
#